data_AF-A0A960ZTB6-F1
#
_entry.id   AF-A0A960ZTB6-F1
#
_cell.length_a   1.000
_cell.length_b   1.000
_cell.length_c   1.000
_cell.angle_alpha   90.00
_cell.angle_beta   90.00
_cell.angle_gamma   90.00
#
_symmetry.space_group_name_H-M   'P 1'
#
loop_
_entity.id
_entity.type
_entity.pdbx_description
1 polymer ?
#
loop_
_entity_poly.entity_id
_entity_poly.type
_entity_poly.pdbx_seq_one_letter_code
_entity_poly.pdbx_strand_id
1 'polypeptide(L)'
;MSHLKFKSSIHLLCLVGILLTCANHADAAWRWPWQKGEATDASNLPPVDDNPRIKIAALEGASGSSAGDALRKELLTAREFYVVKGDETAEYTVSGRSVGGKVDAKLVNAAGKTLFERTYAAPGLDENIKALADDLIYTVTGKPGLATSRITFVSDITGRKQIHICDSEGQNIQQLTRHRFGAVSPALASDGTMLAFTSYRTGFPAVVLMDLTGGWERVITDTPGASFGASFSPEGSRLAMIMSFLGNPELFISDLNTNSASCLSETTGVPSSPSWHPDGKRLIFSLDEGKGPRLFVADLGEKENTTTLFQWNCGYRYATDPEWSPDGKKVVFTARTRGKLSVVVRDYPNGRSQVIAGDARHPSWSANGRFLVYIQNGDLYRHDLQTGHRKALITNFGEISEPNWMK
;
A
#
# COMPACT_ATOMS: atom_id res chain seq x y z
N MET A 1 -60.53 18.15 -17.71
CA MET A 1 -59.38 18.79 -17.06
C MET A 1 -58.27 17.77 -16.90
N SER A 2 -57.21 17.95 -17.69
CA SER A 2 -55.83 17.43 -17.58
C SER A 2 -55.56 16.03 -16.99
N HIS A 3 -55.28 15.08 -17.89
CA HIS A 3 -54.37 13.96 -17.66
C HIS A 3 -52.93 14.47 -17.49
N LEU A 4 -52.20 14.01 -16.46
CA LEU A 4 -50.74 14.06 -16.46
C LEU A 4 -50.14 12.66 -16.35
N LYS A 5 -49.28 12.37 -17.33
CA LYS A 5 -48.59 11.11 -17.60
C LYS A 5 -47.36 10.95 -16.71
N PHE A 6 -47.14 9.74 -16.22
CA PHE A 6 -45.84 9.24 -15.78
C PHE A 6 -44.84 9.28 -16.93
N LYS A 7 -43.62 9.77 -16.68
CA LYS A 7 -42.44 9.53 -17.52
C LYS A 7 -41.36 8.89 -16.66
N SER A 8 -41.07 7.62 -16.94
CA SER A 8 -39.79 7.00 -16.61
C SER A 8 -38.74 7.48 -17.62
N SER A 9 -37.48 7.55 -17.22
CA SER A 9 -36.36 7.65 -18.16
C SER A 9 -35.17 6.90 -17.58
N ILE A 10 -35.02 5.69 -18.10
CA ILE A 10 -33.83 4.82 -18.05
C ILE A 10 -32.81 5.42 -19.01
N HIS A 11 -31.58 5.70 -18.56
CA HIS A 11 -30.44 5.86 -19.46
C HIS A 11 -29.29 4.96 -19.02
N LEU A 12 -29.17 3.86 -19.77
CA LEU A 12 -28.06 2.91 -19.82
C LEU A 12 -27.67 2.84 -21.30
N LEU A 13 -26.42 3.17 -21.66
CA LEU A 13 -25.71 2.84 -22.93
C LEU A 13 -24.29 3.44 -22.80
N CYS A 14 -23.22 2.65 -22.64
CA CYS A 14 -22.48 1.89 -23.67
C CYS A 14 -22.09 2.72 -24.90
N LEU A 15 -20.78 2.92 -25.11
CA LEU A 15 -20.19 3.28 -26.40
C LEU A 15 -18.81 2.61 -26.54
N VAL A 16 -18.73 1.73 -27.53
CA VAL A 16 -17.52 1.08 -28.07
C VAL A 16 -17.44 1.40 -29.57
N GLY A 17 -16.23 1.73 -30.04
CA GLY A 17 -15.77 1.63 -31.43
C GLY A 17 -15.60 2.96 -32.19
N ILE A 18 -14.66 3.16 -33.12
CA ILE A 18 -13.64 2.29 -33.75
C ILE A 18 -12.70 3.18 -34.64
N LEU A 19 -11.41 2.83 -34.67
CA LEU A 19 -10.35 2.88 -35.72
C LEU A 19 -9.91 4.15 -36.53
N LEU A 20 -8.56 4.33 -36.47
CA LEU A 20 -7.53 4.56 -37.52
C LEU A 20 -7.52 5.82 -38.41
N THR A 21 -6.37 6.51 -38.38
CA THR A 21 -5.53 6.77 -39.58
C THR A 21 -4.10 7.13 -39.17
N CYS A 22 -3.12 6.49 -39.81
CA CYS A 22 -1.70 6.82 -39.76
C CYS A 22 -1.38 7.89 -40.82
N ALA A 23 -0.50 8.85 -40.51
CA ALA A 23 0.46 9.40 -41.47
C ALA A 23 1.57 10.17 -40.76
N ASN A 24 2.79 9.87 -41.19
CA ASN A 24 4.08 10.43 -40.80
C ASN A 24 4.14 11.96 -40.85
N HIS A 25 4.96 12.57 -40.00
CA HIS A 25 6.01 13.53 -40.40
C HIS A 25 7.15 13.45 -39.37
N ALA A 26 8.37 13.33 -39.87
CA ALA A 26 9.61 13.25 -39.12
C ALA A 26 10.25 14.64 -38.93
N ASP A 27 11.24 14.66 -38.02
CA ASP A 27 12.29 15.66 -37.80
C ASP A 27 11.95 16.92 -36.98
N ALA A 28 12.39 16.95 -35.71
CA ALA A 28 13.73 17.44 -35.36
C ALA A 28 13.94 17.56 -33.82
N ALA A 29 14.95 16.84 -33.36
CA ALA A 29 15.92 17.21 -32.31
C ALA A 29 15.44 17.69 -30.91
N TRP A 30 15.35 16.76 -29.94
CA TRP A 30 15.88 16.93 -28.57
C TRP A 30 16.31 15.56 -28.02
N ARG A 31 17.63 15.28 -28.04
CA ARG A 31 18.23 14.07 -27.43
C ARG A 31 18.64 14.38 -25.99
N TRP A 32 18.04 13.68 -25.02
CA TRP A 32 18.61 13.53 -23.68
C TRP A 32 19.01 12.06 -23.49
N PRO A 33 20.23 11.74 -23.03
CA PRO A 33 20.67 10.36 -22.95
C PRO A 33 20.08 9.71 -21.69
N TRP A 34 19.09 8.84 -21.87
CA TRP A 34 18.89 7.77 -20.90
C TRP A 34 19.96 6.72 -21.18
N GLN A 35 20.99 6.65 -20.34
CA GLN A 35 21.72 5.40 -20.22
C GLN A 35 20.69 4.34 -19.79
N LYS A 36 20.55 3.28 -20.60
CA LYS A 36 19.97 2.03 -20.13
C LYS A 36 20.86 1.58 -18.97
N GLY A 37 20.46 1.88 -17.74
CA GLY A 37 21.04 1.24 -16.57
C GLY A 37 20.73 -0.23 -16.69
N GLU A 38 21.75 -1.05 -16.92
CA GLU A 38 21.69 -2.47 -16.58
C GLU A 38 21.24 -2.59 -15.12
N ALA A 39 20.42 -3.58 -14.82
CA ALA A 39 19.95 -3.84 -13.47
C ALA A 39 21.16 -4.16 -12.57
N THR A 40 21.69 -3.14 -11.90
CA THR A 40 22.66 -3.32 -10.82
C THR A 40 21.90 -3.95 -9.65
N ASP A 41 22.31 -5.17 -9.27
CA ASP A 41 21.86 -5.79 -8.04
C ASP A 41 22.01 -4.77 -6.88
N ALA A 42 20.93 -4.53 -6.15
CA ALA A 42 20.90 -3.56 -5.05
C ALA A 42 21.92 -3.90 -3.95
N SER A 43 22.39 -5.16 -3.89
CA SER A 43 23.47 -5.62 -3.02
C SER A 43 24.84 -5.01 -3.33
N ASN A 44 25.04 -4.44 -4.54
CA ASN A 44 26.30 -3.91 -5.03
C ASN A 44 26.37 -2.36 -5.06
N LEU A 45 25.34 -1.66 -4.58
CA LEU A 45 25.41 -0.20 -4.46
C LEU A 45 26.29 0.19 -3.26
N PRO A 46 27.11 1.26 -3.39
CA PRO A 46 27.95 1.70 -2.27
C PRO A 46 27.09 2.04 -1.05
N PRO A 47 27.58 1.74 0.16
CA PRO A 47 26.89 2.12 1.38
C PRO A 47 26.73 3.64 1.47
N VAL A 48 25.68 4.08 2.15
CA VAL A 48 25.52 5.49 2.53
C VAL A 48 26.28 5.66 3.84
N ASP A 49 27.38 6.42 3.83
CA ASP A 49 28.34 6.53 4.95
C ASP A 49 27.71 7.00 6.28
N ASP A 50 26.54 7.65 6.24
CA ASP A 50 25.83 8.14 7.43
C ASP A 50 24.92 7.09 8.10
N ASN A 51 24.81 5.88 7.54
CA ASN A 51 23.95 4.85 8.12
C ASN A 51 24.58 4.23 9.39
N PRO A 52 23.76 3.86 10.40
CA PRO A 52 24.24 3.18 11.60
C PRO A 52 25.06 1.93 11.26
N ARG A 53 26.19 1.76 11.94
CA ARG A 53 27.14 0.67 11.69
C ARG A 53 26.79 -0.56 12.53
N ILE A 54 26.38 -1.65 11.89
CA ILE A 54 25.98 -2.89 12.55
C ILE A 54 26.94 -4.04 12.23
N LYS A 55 27.33 -4.79 13.25
CA LYS A 55 28.08 -6.05 13.14
C LYS A 55 27.16 -7.23 13.40
N ILE A 56 27.18 -8.21 12.49
CA ILE A 56 26.55 -9.52 12.69
C ILE A 56 27.63 -10.43 13.28
N ALA A 57 27.57 -10.65 14.59
CA ALA A 57 28.40 -11.64 15.26
C ALA A 57 27.91 -13.06 14.95
N ALA A 58 28.71 -14.07 15.31
CA ALA A 58 28.33 -15.46 15.08
C ALA A 58 26.98 -15.78 15.74
N LEU A 59 26.06 -16.32 14.94
CA LEU A 59 24.88 -16.99 15.46
C LEU A 59 25.29 -18.44 15.71
N GLU A 60 25.28 -18.89 16.96
CA GLU A 60 25.66 -20.26 17.31
C GLU A 60 24.62 -21.29 16.82
N GLY A 61 24.98 -22.57 16.80
CA GLY A 61 24.05 -23.67 16.55
C GLY A 61 24.00 -24.15 15.11
N ALA A 62 23.26 -25.24 14.87
CA ALA A 62 23.29 -26.00 13.63
C ALA A 62 22.88 -25.20 12.38
N SER A 63 21.97 -24.22 12.53
CA SER A 63 21.56 -23.32 11.45
C SER A 63 22.17 -21.92 11.55
N GLY A 64 23.16 -21.73 12.43
CA GLY A 64 23.77 -20.44 12.74
C GLY A 64 24.40 -19.72 11.56
N SER A 65 25.21 -20.43 10.75
CA SER A 65 25.85 -19.83 9.57
C SER A 65 24.81 -19.35 8.55
N SER A 66 23.85 -20.21 8.20
CA SER A 66 22.78 -19.86 7.25
C SER A 66 21.92 -18.71 7.74
N ALA A 67 21.62 -18.67 9.04
CA ALA A 67 20.91 -17.56 9.68
C ALA A 67 21.69 -16.24 9.55
N GLY A 68 23.01 -16.25 9.79
CA GLY A 68 23.85 -15.07 9.67
C GLY A 68 23.95 -14.54 8.24
N ASP A 69 24.07 -15.43 7.26
CA ASP A 69 24.12 -15.05 5.84
C ASP A 69 22.78 -14.51 5.33
N ALA A 70 21.67 -15.13 5.73
CA ALA A 70 20.33 -14.63 5.42
C ALA A 70 20.11 -13.24 6.04
N LEU A 71 20.49 -13.05 7.31
CA LEU A 71 20.35 -11.75 7.98
C LEU A 71 21.17 -10.68 7.28
N ARG A 72 22.41 -10.99 6.88
CA ARG A 72 23.25 -10.07 6.12
C ARG A 72 22.55 -9.64 4.83
N LYS A 73 21.96 -10.58 4.09
CA LYS A 73 21.24 -10.29 2.85
C LYS A 73 20.06 -9.34 3.08
N GLU A 74 19.26 -9.56 4.13
CA GLU A 74 18.11 -8.71 4.47
C GLU A 74 18.55 -7.28 4.82
N LEU A 75 19.57 -7.12 5.69
CA LEU A 75 20.05 -5.80 6.09
C LEU A 75 20.67 -5.02 4.92
N LEU A 76 21.39 -5.71 4.01
CA LEU A 76 21.92 -5.10 2.79
C LEU A 76 20.80 -4.67 1.83
N THR A 77 19.72 -5.46 1.73
CA THR A 77 18.57 -5.14 0.88
C THR A 77 17.81 -3.92 1.42
N ALA A 78 17.64 -3.83 2.74
CA ALA A 78 16.99 -2.69 3.38
C ALA A 78 17.75 -1.36 3.17
N ARG A 79 19.09 -1.42 3.16
CA ARG A 79 19.99 -0.24 3.07
C ARG A 79 19.76 0.79 4.17
N GLU A 80 19.30 0.36 5.35
CA GLU A 80 19.17 1.19 6.57
C GLU A 80 20.41 1.09 7.47
N PHE A 81 21.34 0.19 7.16
CA PHE A 81 22.57 -0.04 7.91
C PHE A 81 23.81 -0.04 7.02
N TYR A 82 24.95 0.30 7.61
CA TYR A 82 26.26 -0.14 7.13
C TYR A 82 26.60 -1.46 7.82
N VAL A 83 26.62 -2.57 7.08
CA VAL A 83 26.98 -3.89 7.63
C VAL A 83 28.51 -4.05 7.63
N VAL A 84 29.08 -3.99 8.82
CA VAL A 84 30.53 -4.00 9.05
C VAL A 84 31.16 -5.34 8.65
N LYS A 85 32.35 -5.30 8.02
CA LYS A 85 33.18 -6.46 7.72
C LYS A 85 34.38 -6.53 8.67
N GLY A 86 34.76 -7.75 9.07
CA GLY A 86 35.95 -7.99 9.90
C GLY A 86 35.93 -7.24 11.25
N ASP A 87 36.98 -6.45 11.46
CA ASP A 87 37.29 -5.76 12.72
C ASP A 87 36.99 -4.25 12.69
N GLU A 88 36.25 -3.75 11.69
CA GLU A 88 35.85 -2.34 11.72
C GLU A 88 34.97 -2.05 12.96
N THR A 89 34.95 -0.79 13.38
CA THR A 89 34.13 -0.35 14.49
C THR A 89 32.65 -0.45 14.15
N ALA A 90 31.87 -0.99 15.08
CA ALA A 90 30.42 -1.13 14.99
C ALA A 90 29.76 -0.40 16.17
N GLU A 91 28.68 0.32 15.88
CA GLU A 91 27.85 0.97 16.90
C GLU A 91 26.88 -0.02 17.54
N TYR A 92 26.51 -1.06 16.78
CA TYR A 92 25.58 -2.10 17.19
C TYR A 92 26.12 -3.47 16.84
N THR A 93 25.92 -4.44 17.72
CA THR A 93 26.26 -5.84 17.47
C THR A 93 25.05 -6.72 17.71
N VAL A 94 24.67 -7.50 16.69
CA VAL A 94 23.67 -8.57 16.82
C VAL A 94 24.38 -9.90 16.97
N SER A 95 23.97 -10.69 17.96
CA SER A 95 24.49 -12.02 18.27
C SER A 95 23.35 -12.94 18.68
N GLY A 96 23.57 -14.26 18.71
CA GLY A 96 22.51 -15.17 19.07
C GLY A 96 22.80 -16.64 18.81
N ARG A 97 21.73 -17.42 18.74
CA ARG A 97 21.75 -18.84 18.42
C ARG A 97 20.62 -19.17 17.44
N SER A 98 20.89 -20.04 16.49
CA SER A 98 19.89 -20.62 15.59
C SER A 98 19.99 -22.15 15.54
N VAL A 99 18.86 -22.81 15.80
CA VAL A 99 18.73 -24.27 15.75
C VAL A 99 17.36 -24.63 15.19
N GLY A 100 17.32 -25.47 14.15
CA GLY A 100 16.05 -25.97 13.58
C GLY A 100 15.16 -24.87 13.01
N GLY A 101 15.74 -23.78 12.51
CA GLY A 101 15.00 -22.63 11.97
C GLY A 101 14.59 -21.58 13.00
N LYS A 102 14.54 -21.94 14.29
CA LYS A 102 14.36 -20.98 15.41
C LYS A 102 15.58 -20.07 15.51
N VAL A 103 15.37 -18.80 15.86
CA VAL A 103 16.42 -17.80 16.07
C VAL A 103 16.22 -17.12 17.43
N ASP A 104 17.19 -17.24 18.32
CA ASP A 104 17.30 -16.46 19.55
C ASP A 104 18.34 -15.37 19.30
N ALA A 105 17.95 -14.10 19.31
CA ALA A 105 18.82 -12.99 18.95
C ALA A 105 18.83 -11.88 20.00
N LYS A 106 20.00 -11.28 20.15
CA LYS A 106 20.29 -10.19 21.07
C LYS A 106 21.01 -9.06 20.34
N LEU A 107 20.51 -7.84 20.52
CA LEU A 107 21.12 -6.62 20.01
C LEU A 107 21.74 -5.83 21.18
N VAL A 108 23.00 -5.44 21.04
CA VAL A 108 23.72 -4.57 21.98
C VAL A 108 24.27 -3.34 21.27
N ASN A 109 24.39 -2.23 21.99
CA ASN A 109 25.09 -1.03 21.50
C ASN A 109 26.59 -1.08 21.82
N ALA A 110 27.35 -0.08 21.37
CA ALA A 110 28.80 0.05 21.59
C ALA A 110 29.21 0.09 23.07
N ALA A 111 28.31 0.50 23.97
CA ALA A 111 28.54 0.50 25.42
C ALA A 111 28.24 -0.86 26.08
N GLY A 112 27.85 -1.88 25.30
CA GLY A 112 27.47 -3.20 25.80
C GLY A 112 26.05 -3.27 26.41
N LYS A 113 25.25 -2.19 26.31
CA LYS A 113 23.86 -2.19 26.77
C LYS A 113 23.00 -3.00 25.81
N THR A 114 22.28 -3.99 26.33
CA THR A 114 21.25 -4.73 25.59
C THR A 114 20.10 -3.80 25.22
N LEU A 115 19.79 -3.72 23.93
CA LEU A 115 18.63 -2.99 23.41
C LEU A 115 17.40 -3.90 23.33
N PHE A 116 17.58 -5.14 22.87
CA PHE A 116 16.58 -6.19 23.00
C PHE A 116 17.21 -7.59 23.01
N GLU A 117 16.43 -8.55 23.48
CA GLU A 117 16.68 -9.99 23.37
C GLU A 117 15.34 -10.67 23.07
N ARG A 118 15.24 -11.37 21.94
CA ARG A 118 13.97 -11.93 21.41
C ARG A 118 14.18 -13.29 20.76
N THR A 119 13.11 -14.07 20.76
CA THR A 119 13.03 -15.38 20.12
C THR A 119 12.05 -15.35 18.96
N TYR A 120 12.49 -15.82 17.80
CA TYR A 120 11.70 -15.99 16.58
C TYR A 120 11.57 -17.48 16.29
N ALA A 121 10.33 -17.97 16.20
CA ALA A 121 10.01 -19.39 16.14
C ALA A 121 8.88 -19.72 15.15
N ALA A 122 8.75 -18.94 14.08
CA ALA A 122 7.94 -19.31 12.91
C ALA A 122 8.49 -20.60 12.28
N PRO A 123 7.68 -21.34 11.49
CA PRO A 123 8.08 -22.64 10.95
C PRO A 123 9.35 -22.64 10.09
N GLY A 124 9.70 -21.52 9.44
CA GLY A 124 10.85 -21.41 8.56
C GLY A 124 11.91 -20.41 9.06
N LEU A 125 13.16 -20.66 8.67
CA LEU A 125 14.29 -19.79 9.02
C LEU A 125 14.17 -18.41 8.37
N ASP A 126 13.72 -18.36 7.11
CA ASP A 126 13.63 -17.12 6.33
C ASP A 126 12.67 -16.12 6.99
N GLU A 127 11.49 -16.57 7.41
CA GLU A 127 10.51 -15.74 8.10
C GLU A 127 11.05 -15.23 9.44
N ASN A 128 11.76 -16.07 10.19
CA ASN A 128 12.38 -15.68 11.45
C ASN A 128 13.48 -14.63 11.26
N ILE A 129 14.27 -14.75 10.18
CA ILE A 129 15.32 -13.78 9.86
C ILE A 129 14.76 -12.46 9.35
N LYS A 130 13.71 -12.49 8.54
CA LYS A 130 13.00 -11.27 8.10
C LYS A 130 12.43 -10.51 9.29
N ALA A 131 11.76 -11.22 10.22
CA ALA A 131 11.25 -10.62 11.45
C ALA A 131 12.36 -10.02 12.32
N LEU A 132 13.49 -10.73 12.46
CA LEU A 132 14.66 -10.20 13.15
C LEU A 132 15.22 -8.95 12.45
N ALA A 133 15.33 -8.95 11.12
CA ALA A 133 15.81 -7.80 10.36
C ALA A 133 14.93 -6.56 10.58
N ASP A 134 13.60 -6.74 10.56
CA ASP A 134 12.66 -5.65 10.78
C ASP A 134 12.76 -5.09 12.21
N ASP A 135 12.89 -5.96 13.22
CA ASP A 135 13.10 -5.55 14.62
C ASP A 135 14.43 -4.82 14.84
N LEU A 136 15.50 -5.24 14.15
CA LEU A 136 16.79 -4.54 14.19
C LEU A 136 16.67 -3.14 13.58
N ILE A 137 16.08 -3.02 12.40
CA ILE A 137 15.87 -1.74 11.72
C ILE A 137 15.04 -0.80 12.60
N TYR A 138 13.93 -1.29 13.14
CA TYR A 138 13.04 -0.49 13.98
C TYR A 138 13.73 -0.04 15.27
N THR A 139 14.44 -0.94 15.94
CA THR A 139 15.12 -0.61 17.21
C THR A 139 16.20 0.46 17.04
N VAL A 140 16.95 0.42 15.92
CA VAL A 140 18.06 1.36 15.71
C VAL A 140 17.61 2.66 15.04
N THR A 141 16.71 2.58 14.07
CA THR A 141 16.36 3.73 13.21
C THR A 141 15.01 4.36 13.57
N GLY A 142 14.15 3.67 14.32
CA GLY A 142 12.76 4.06 14.57
C GLY A 142 11.84 3.92 13.36
N LYS A 143 12.34 3.43 12.21
CA LYS A 143 11.54 3.20 11.00
C LYS A 143 11.11 1.74 10.91
N PRO A 144 9.91 1.44 10.38
CA PRO A 144 9.51 0.06 10.09
C PRO A 144 10.48 -0.60 9.10
N GLY A 145 10.84 -1.85 9.36
CA GLY A 145 11.43 -2.72 8.35
C GLY A 145 10.41 -3.17 7.30
N LEU A 146 10.89 -3.70 6.18
CA LEU A 146 10.03 -4.13 5.05
C LEU A 146 10.20 -5.61 4.69
N ALA A 147 11.02 -6.36 5.43
CA ALA A 147 11.37 -7.73 5.09
C ALA A 147 10.17 -8.68 5.25
N THR A 148 9.32 -8.43 6.25
CA THR A 148 8.03 -9.14 6.47
C THR A 148 6.84 -8.45 5.81
N SER A 149 7.03 -7.26 5.24
CA SER A 149 5.95 -6.48 4.62
C SER A 149 5.42 -7.15 3.35
N ARG A 150 4.11 -7.04 3.12
CA ARG A 150 3.41 -7.67 2.00
C ARG A 150 2.67 -6.66 1.14
N ILE A 151 2.47 -7.01 -0.12
CA ILE A 151 1.69 -6.24 -1.08
C ILE A 151 0.52 -7.10 -1.55
N THR A 152 -0.69 -6.59 -1.39
CA THR A 152 -1.88 -7.17 -2.03
C THR A 152 -2.14 -6.46 -3.35
N PHE A 153 -2.73 -7.16 -4.30
CA PHE A 153 -3.11 -6.59 -5.60
C PHE A 153 -4.26 -7.38 -6.22
N VAL A 154 -5.01 -6.74 -7.10
CA VAL A 154 -6.03 -7.39 -7.93
C VAL A 154 -5.39 -7.84 -9.24
N SER A 155 -5.70 -9.05 -9.70
CA SER A 155 -5.33 -9.54 -11.03
C SER A 155 -6.48 -10.30 -11.65
N ASP A 156 -6.60 -10.24 -12.97
CA ASP A 156 -7.56 -11.01 -13.76
C ASP A 156 -6.98 -12.29 -14.39
N ILE A 157 -5.76 -12.69 -14.02
CA ILE A 157 -5.04 -13.84 -14.61
C ILE A 157 -5.86 -15.14 -14.57
N THR A 158 -6.71 -15.31 -13.57
CA THR A 158 -7.61 -16.46 -13.43
C THR A 158 -8.92 -16.32 -14.23
N GLY A 159 -8.98 -15.37 -15.17
CA GLY A 159 -10.15 -15.01 -15.98
C GLY A 159 -11.17 -14.10 -15.30
N ARG A 160 -10.95 -13.72 -14.03
CA ARG A 160 -11.79 -12.80 -13.25
C ARG A 160 -10.91 -12.06 -12.25
N LYS A 161 -11.28 -10.83 -11.90
CA LYS A 161 -10.59 -10.04 -10.86
C LYS A 161 -10.60 -10.78 -9.52
N GLN A 162 -9.42 -11.16 -9.04
CA GLN A 162 -9.18 -11.81 -7.76
C GLN A 162 -8.00 -11.13 -7.05
N ILE A 163 -8.00 -11.21 -5.73
CA ILE A 163 -6.96 -10.63 -4.89
C ILE A 163 -5.86 -11.66 -4.68
N HIS A 164 -4.63 -11.19 -4.88
CA HIS A 164 -3.40 -11.91 -4.65
C HIS A 164 -2.56 -11.13 -3.65
N ILE A 165 -1.60 -11.82 -3.04
CA ILE A 165 -0.62 -11.25 -2.12
C ILE A 165 0.78 -11.73 -2.50
N CYS A 166 1.77 -10.87 -2.33
CA CYS A 166 3.19 -11.19 -2.48
C CYS A 166 4.00 -10.52 -1.37
N ASP A 167 5.27 -10.89 -1.26
CA ASP A 167 6.21 -10.14 -0.42
C ASP A 167 6.59 -8.78 -1.05
N SER A 168 7.31 -7.96 -0.28
CA SER A 168 7.76 -6.61 -0.68
C SER A 168 8.68 -6.57 -1.91
N GLU A 169 9.20 -7.71 -2.36
CA GLU A 169 10.02 -7.88 -3.55
C GLU A 169 9.25 -8.51 -4.73
N GLY A 170 7.94 -8.74 -4.58
CA GLY A 170 7.07 -9.30 -5.61
C GLY A 170 7.18 -10.82 -5.77
N GLN A 171 7.84 -11.51 -4.84
CA GLN A 171 7.98 -12.96 -4.85
C GLN A 171 6.87 -13.62 -4.00
N ASN A 172 6.85 -14.95 -3.99
CA ASN A 172 5.94 -15.74 -3.18
C ASN A 172 4.45 -15.37 -3.38
N ILE A 173 4.06 -15.17 -4.65
CA ILE A 173 2.69 -14.79 -5.01
C ILE A 173 1.73 -15.90 -4.59
N GLN A 174 0.69 -15.52 -3.84
CA GLN A 174 -0.40 -16.39 -3.41
C GLN A 174 -1.73 -15.75 -3.78
N GLN A 175 -2.66 -16.57 -4.29
CA GLN A 175 -4.03 -16.14 -4.51
C GLN A 175 -4.81 -16.23 -3.19
N LEU A 176 -5.35 -15.11 -2.72
CA LEU A 176 -6.15 -15.03 -1.48
C LEU A 176 -7.61 -15.36 -1.75
N THR A 177 -8.20 -14.74 -2.77
CA THR A 177 -9.61 -14.97 -3.10
C THR A 177 -9.75 -15.94 -4.27
N ARG A 178 -10.64 -16.93 -4.12
CA ARG A 178 -10.98 -17.91 -5.17
C ARG A 178 -12.48 -17.91 -5.47
N HIS A 179 -13.09 -16.73 -5.41
CA HIS A 179 -14.54 -16.64 -5.48
C HIS A 179 -15.04 -16.83 -6.92
N ARG A 180 -16.27 -17.32 -7.03
CA ARG A 180 -16.99 -17.30 -8.31
C ARG A 180 -17.27 -15.87 -8.78
N PHE A 181 -17.19 -14.86 -7.92
CA PHE A 181 -17.46 -13.47 -8.26
C PHE A 181 -16.19 -12.63 -8.10
N GLY A 182 -16.16 -11.42 -8.66
CA GLY A 182 -15.00 -10.54 -8.56
C GLY A 182 -14.71 -10.13 -7.11
N ALA A 183 -13.42 -9.95 -6.82
CA ALA A 183 -12.92 -9.36 -5.58
C ALA A 183 -11.96 -8.21 -5.92
N VAL A 184 -12.21 -7.04 -5.36
CA VAL A 184 -11.48 -5.80 -5.68
C VAL A 184 -11.26 -4.94 -4.43
N SER A 185 -10.48 -3.89 -4.58
CA SER A 185 -10.17 -2.87 -3.55
C SER A 185 -9.68 -3.49 -2.24
N PRO A 186 -8.56 -4.25 -2.29
CA PRO A 186 -7.98 -4.81 -1.09
C PRO A 186 -7.44 -3.71 -0.17
N ALA A 187 -7.68 -3.88 1.12
CA ALA A 187 -7.04 -3.11 2.18
C ALA A 187 -6.50 -4.09 3.21
N LEU A 188 -5.18 -4.23 3.26
CA LEU A 188 -4.49 -5.09 4.22
C LEU A 188 -4.28 -4.30 5.52
N ALA A 189 -4.58 -4.91 6.67
CA ALA A 189 -4.28 -4.33 7.97
C ALA A 189 -2.76 -4.22 8.18
N SER A 190 -2.33 -3.26 9.00
CA SER A 190 -0.91 -2.99 9.31
C SER A 190 -0.20 -4.16 9.99
N ASP A 191 -0.93 -5.03 10.67
CA ASP A 191 -0.41 -6.27 11.26
C ASP A 191 -0.37 -7.45 10.27
N GLY A 192 -0.95 -7.28 9.07
CA GLY A 192 -1.00 -8.27 8.02
C GLY A 192 -1.89 -9.48 8.34
N THR A 193 -2.71 -9.42 9.40
CA THR A 193 -3.58 -10.53 9.83
C THR A 193 -4.96 -10.48 9.19
N MET A 194 -5.41 -9.29 8.78
CA MET A 194 -6.74 -9.05 8.23
C MET A 194 -6.69 -8.39 6.86
N LEU A 195 -7.59 -8.82 5.97
CA LEU A 195 -7.84 -8.20 4.67
C LEU A 195 -9.30 -7.76 4.58
N ALA A 196 -9.54 -6.48 4.32
CA ALA A 196 -10.84 -5.98 3.89
C ALA A 196 -10.85 -5.90 2.36
N PHE A 197 -11.95 -6.28 1.72
CA PHE A 197 -12.11 -6.17 0.27
C PHE A 197 -13.56 -6.06 -0.16
N THR A 198 -13.79 -5.59 -1.38
CA THR A 198 -15.13 -5.52 -1.99
C THR A 198 -15.40 -6.80 -2.78
N SER A 199 -16.45 -7.52 -2.41
CA SER A 199 -16.91 -8.76 -3.04
C SER A 199 -18.24 -8.55 -3.76
N TYR A 200 -18.41 -9.19 -4.92
CA TYR A 200 -19.67 -9.19 -5.68
C TYR A 200 -20.49 -10.47 -5.48
N ARG A 201 -20.21 -11.24 -4.42
CA ARG A 201 -20.80 -12.58 -4.19
C ARG A 201 -22.32 -12.58 -4.02
N THR A 202 -22.87 -11.52 -3.46
CA THR A 202 -24.31 -11.40 -3.12
C THR A 202 -25.13 -10.78 -4.25
N GLY A 203 -24.52 -10.47 -5.40
CA GLY A 203 -25.14 -9.73 -6.50
C GLY A 203 -25.02 -8.21 -6.39
N PHE A 204 -24.69 -7.70 -5.20
CA PHE A 204 -24.33 -6.31 -4.93
C PHE A 204 -22.92 -6.25 -4.34
N PRO A 205 -22.16 -5.16 -4.53
CA PRO A 205 -20.85 -5.01 -3.89
C PRO A 205 -21.01 -4.90 -2.37
N ALA A 206 -20.25 -5.72 -1.65
CA ALA A 206 -20.22 -5.72 -0.20
C ALA A 206 -18.78 -5.80 0.32
N VAL A 207 -18.48 -5.06 1.38
CA VAL A 207 -17.19 -5.17 2.08
C VAL A 207 -17.16 -6.44 2.94
N VAL A 208 -16.15 -7.26 2.69
CA VAL A 208 -15.86 -8.52 3.39
C VAL A 208 -14.54 -8.38 4.14
N LEU A 209 -14.49 -8.87 5.38
CA LEU A 209 -13.25 -9.13 6.12
C LEU A 209 -12.87 -10.58 5.97
N MET A 210 -11.58 -10.81 5.69
CA MET A 210 -10.93 -12.11 5.66
C MET A 210 -9.79 -12.12 6.67
N ASP A 211 -9.78 -13.13 7.51
CA ASP A 211 -8.67 -13.41 8.43
C ASP A 211 -7.64 -14.29 7.71
N LEU A 212 -6.41 -13.78 7.60
CA LEU A 212 -5.31 -14.43 6.90
C LEU A 212 -4.58 -15.46 7.78
N THR A 213 -4.94 -15.58 9.06
CA THR A 213 -4.35 -16.52 10.02
C THR A 213 -5.24 -17.74 10.28
N GLY A 214 -6.55 -17.52 10.42
CA GLY A 214 -7.58 -18.50 10.74
C GLY A 214 -8.46 -18.88 9.55
N GLY A 215 -8.40 -18.14 8.44
CA GLY A 215 -9.04 -18.51 7.18
C GLY A 215 -10.56 -18.36 7.15
N TRP A 216 -11.13 -17.49 7.99
CA TRP A 216 -12.56 -17.17 7.97
C TRP A 216 -12.85 -15.89 7.19
N GLU A 217 -14.09 -15.76 6.69
CA GLU A 217 -14.59 -14.58 6.01
C GLU A 217 -15.94 -14.14 6.60
N ARG A 218 -16.15 -12.82 6.75
CA ARG A 218 -17.46 -12.26 7.14
C ARG A 218 -17.76 -10.96 6.41
N VAL A 219 -19.03 -10.75 6.07
CA VAL A 219 -19.50 -9.43 5.62
C VAL A 219 -19.53 -8.49 6.83
N ILE A 220 -19.04 -7.26 6.68
CA ILE A 220 -18.99 -6.30 7.79
C ILE A 220 -20.38 -5.72 8.07
N THR A 221 -21.09 -5.39 6.99
CA THR A 221 -22.33 -4.61 7.05
C THR A 221 -23.51 -5.46 6.59
N ASP A 222 -24.50 -5.65 7.46
CA ASP A 222 -25.79 -6.25 7.11
C ASP A 222 -26.85 -5.17 6.81
N THR A 223 -26.42 -4.10 6.14
CA THR A 223 -27.30 -2.98 5.77
C THR A 223 -27.76 -3.12 4.32
N PRO A 224 -28.98 -2.70 3.98
CA PRO A 224 -29.43 -2.66 2.59
C PRO A 224 -28.53 -1.75 1.74
N GLY A 225 -28.29 -2.12 0.48
CA GLY A 225 -27.49 -1.32 -0.46
C GLY A 225 -26.07 -1.84 -0.65
N ALA A 226 -25.22 -1.01 -1.26
CA ALA A 226 -23.84 -1.33 -1.59
C ALA A 226 -22.89 -0.89 -0.47
N SER A 227 -21.84 -1.68 -0.22
CA SER A 227 -20.65 -1.24 0.51
C SER A 227 -19.38 -1.58 -0.25
N PHE A 228 -18.44 -0.64 -0.32
CA PHE A 228 -17.21 -0.79 -1.11
C PHE A 228 -16.10 0.14 -0.63
N GLY A 229 -14.86 -0.12 -1.09
CA GLY A 229 -13.71 0.76 -0.89
C GLY A 229 -13.35 0.96 0.58
N ALA A 230 -12.77 -0.08 1.20
CA ALA A 230 -12.44 -0.08 2.62
C ALA A 230 -11.00 0.43 2.89
N SER A 231 -10.76 0.98 4.08
CA SER A 231 -9.43 1.29 4.59
C SER A 231 -9.39 1.16 6.11
N PHE A 232 -8.42 0.41 6.64
CA PHE A 232 -8.17 0.29 8.07
C PHE A 232 -7.62 1.58 8.65
N SER A 233 -8.04 1.91 9.87
CA SER A 233 -7.36 2.92 10.68
C SER A 233 -5.96 2.44 11.07
N PRO A 234 -5.02 3.35 11.42
CA PRO A 234 -3.65 2.96 11.76
C PRO A 234 -3.56 1.93 12.88
N GLU A 235 -4.48 2.03 13.86
CA GLU A 235 -4.61 1.10 14.98
C GLU A 235 -5.36 -0.20 14.66
N GLY A 236 -5.96 -0.32 13.46
CA GLY A 236 -6.67 -1.52 13.00
C GLY A 236 -8.06 -1.77 13.60
N SER A 237 -8.50 -0.96 14.57
CA SER A 237 -9.79 -1.15 15.25
C SER A 237 -10.98 -0.54 14.51
N ARG A 238 -10.74 0.35 13.54
CA ARG A 238 -11.78 1.03 12.75
C ARG A 238 -11.56 0.82 11.26
N LEU A 239 -12.65 0.85 10.50
CA LEU A 239 -12.65 0.71 9.06
C LEU A 239 -13.45 1.85 8.42
N ALA A 240 -12.79 2.65 7.59
CA ALA A 240 -13.48 3.60 6.73
C ALA A 240 -13.98 2.85 5.49
N MET A 241 -15.20 3.12 5.05
CA MET A 241 -15.78 2.51 3.85
C MET A 241 -16.88 3.38 3.25
N ILE A 242 -17.23 3.14 2.00
CA ILE A 242 -18.37 3.79 1.36
C ILE A 242 -19.58 2.88 1.51
N MET A 243 -20.72 3.43 1.94
CA MET A 243 -21.99 2.70 2.04
C MET A 243 -23.12 3.53 1.43
N SER A 244 -24.06 2.86 0.76
CA SER A 244 -25.19 3.52 0.11
C SER A 244 -26.54 3.27 0.80
N PHE A 245 -26.55 2.82 2.07
CA PHE A 245 -27.78 2.38 2.72
C PHE A 245 -28.74 3.52 3.08
N LEU A 246 -28.25 4.75 3.16
CA LEU A 246 -29.05 5.98 3.32
C LEU A 246 -29.60 6.51 1.99
N GLY A 247 -29.40 5.79 0.88
CA GLY A 247 -29.83 6.15 -0.46
C GLY A 247 -28.68 6.59 -1.36
N ASN A 248 -27.88 7.57 -0.92
CA ASN A 248 -26.66 8.00 -1.61
C ASN A 248 -25.42 7.28 -1.04
N PRO A 249 -24.38 7.03 -1.84
CA PRO A 249 -23.09 6.57 -1.33
C PRO A 249 -22.44 7.64 -0.46
N GLU A 250 -22.16 7.32 0.80
CA GLU A 250 -21.50 8.21 1.75
C GLU A 250 -20.29 7.52 2.40
N LEU A 251 -19.37 8.32 2.96
CA LEU A 251 -18.23 7.85 3.73
C LEU A 251 -18.67 7.53 5.15
N PHE A 252 -18.40 6.31 5.60
CA PHE A 252 -18.66 5.83 6.95
C PHE A 252 -17.36 5.40 7.63
N ILE A 253 -17.34 5.50 8.96
CA ILE A 253 -16.40 4.76 9.80
C ILE A 253 -17.19 3.69 10.55
N SER A 254 -16.73 2.45 10.48
CA SER A 254 -17.20 1.37 11.35
C SER A 254 -16.15 1.02 12.39
N ASP A 255 -16.58 0.83 13.63
CA ASP A 255 -15.75 0.27 14.70
C ASP A 255 -15.90 -1.25 14.72
N LEU A 256 -14.79 -1.96 14.54
CA LEU A 256 -14.78 -3.42 14.37
C LEU A 256 -15.00 -4.19 15.68
N ASN A 257 -14.80 -3.54 16.84
CA ASN A 257 -14.98 -4.15 18.16
C ASN A 257 -16.45 -4.09 18.60
N THR A 258 -17.11 -2.96 18.35
CA THR A 258 -18.50 -2.70 18.75
C THR A 258 -19.51 -3.02 17.64
N ASN A 259 -19.02 -3.20 16.41
CA ASN A 259 -19.84 -3.36 15.21
C ASN A 259 -20.80 -2.17 14.97
N SER A 260 -20.38 -0.98 15.39
CA SER A 260 -21.10 0.28 15.16
C SER A 260 -20.57 0.98 13.91
N ALA A 261 -21.36 1.88 13.32
CA ALA A 261 -20.96 2.70 12.17
C ALA A 261 -21.52 4.11 12.27
N SER A 262 -20.72 5.10 11.89
CA SER A 262 -21.09 6.52 11.84
C SER A 262 -20.85 7.10 10.44
N CYS A 263 -21.82 7.87 9.96
CA CYS A 263 -21.70 8.60 8.70
C CYS A 263 -20.83 9.84 8.90
N LEU A 264 -19.84 10.05 8.05
CA LEU A 264 -18.95 11.22 8.10
C LEU A 264 -19.27 12.28 7.06
N SER A 265 -20.04 11.91 6.04
CA SER A 265 -20.30 12.78 4.92
C SER A 265 -21.78 12.82 4.58
N GLU A 266 -22.20 13.98 4.08
CA GLU A 266 -23.48 14.18 3.39
C GLU A 266 -23.14 14.85 2.07
N THR A 267 -22.83 14.03 1.07
CA THR A 267 -22.30 14.50 -0.21
C THR A 267 -23.36 14.48 -1.30
N THR A 268 -23.15 15.29 -2.33
CA THR A 268 -23.98 15.26 -3.54
C THR A 268 -23.41 14.34 -4.63
N GLY A 269 -22.27 13.70 -4.35
CA GLY A 269 -21.48 12.93 -5.31
C GLY A 269 -21.21 11.51 -4.84
N VAL A 270 -20.19 10.87 -5.42
CA VAL A 270 -19.77 9.52 -5.05
C VAL A 270 -18.37 9.56 -4.42
N PRO A 271 -18.25 9.38 -3.09
CA PRO A 271 -16.95 9.20 -2.45
C PRO A 271 -16.34 7.85 -2.85
N SER A 272 -15.01 7.76 -2.77
CA SER A 272 -14.22 6.59 -3.15
C SER A 272 -12.83 6.64 -2.55
N SER A 273 -12.18 5.47 -2.47
CA SER A 273 -10.76 5.30 -2.10
C SER A 273 -10.36 6.09 -0.84
N PRO A 274 -10.98 5.83 0.33
CA PRO A 274 -10.59 6.49 1.57
C PRO A 274 -9.22 5.98 2.02
N SER A 275 -8.44 6.85 2.66
CA SER A 275 -7.15 6.52 3.27
C SER A 275 -6.99 7.29 4.57
N TRP A 276 -6.61 6.59 5.63
CA TRP A 276 -6.38 7.17 6.95
C TRP A 276 -5.05 7.90 7.02
N HIS A 277 -5.07 9.07 7.65
CA HIS A 277 -3.85 9.70 8.12
C HIS A 277 -3.28 8.86 9.28
N PRO A 278 -1.95 8.73 9.41
CA PRO A 278 -1.29 7.97 10.49
C PRO A 278 -1.59 8.47 11.92
N ASP A 279 -2.32 9.58 12.08
CA ASP A 279 -2.74 10.11 13.38
C ASP A 279 -4.08 9.53 13.86
N GLY A 280 -4.78 8.77 13.01
CA GLY A 280 -6.11 8.22 13.30
C GLY A 280 -7.22 9.27 13.44
N LYS A 281 -6.95 10.53 13.11
CA LYS A 281 -7.88 11.66 13.23
C LYS A 281 -8.29 12.25 11.89
N ARG A 282 -7.60 11.93 10.80
CA ARG A 282 -7.95 12.44 9.47
C ARG A 282 -8.11 11.31 8.46
N LEU A 283 -8.97 11.54 7.49
CA LEU A 283 -9.17 10.71 6.30
C LEU A 283 -9.00 11.58 5.07
N ILE A 284 -8.37 11.04 4.03
CA ILE A 284 -8.42 11.61 2.69
C ILE A 284 -9.20 10.66 1.78
N PHE A 285 -9.98 11.18 0.85
CA PHE A 285 -10.76 10.37 -0.09
C PHE A 285 -11.00 11.16 -1.38
N SER A 286 -11.39 10.46 -2.45
CA SER A 286 -11.82 11.10 -3.69
C SER A 286 -13.34 11.21 -3.75
N LEU A 287 -13.84 12.37 -4.17
CA LEU A 287 -15.27 12.64 -4.36
C LEU A 287 -15.52 13.17 -5.77
N ASP A 288 -16.42 12.52 -6.52
CA ASP A 288 -16.88 12.99 -7.82
C ASP A 288 -18.32 13.53 -7.72
N GLU A 289 -18.44 14.86 -7.83
CA GLU A 289 -19.73 15.58 -7.86
C GLU A 289 -20.16 15.90 -9.31
N GLY A 290 -19.76 15.09 -10.29
CA GLY A 290 -20.10 15.24 -11.71
C GLY A 290 -19.18 16.17 -12.50
N LYS A 291 -18.09 16.65 -11.89
CA LYS A 291 -17.07 17.51 -12.53
C LYS A 291 -15.71 16.81 -12.64
N GLY A 292 -15.68 15.51 -12.36
CA GLY A 292 -14.47 14.72 -12.19
C GLY A 292 -14.03 14.67 -10.72
N PRO A 293 -13.38 13.56 -10.32
CA PRO A 293 -13.02 13.30 -8.93
C PRO A 293 -11.98 14.30 -8.42
N ARG A 294 -12.21 14.77 -7.19
CA ARG A 294 -11.30 15.65 -6.44
C ARG A 294 -11.02 15.07 -5.07
N LEU A 295 -9.92 15.51 -4.46
CA LEU A 295 -9.54 15.04 -3.14
C LEU A 295 -10.18 15.90 -2.05
N PHE A 296 -10.74 15.24 -1.04
CA PHE A 296 -11.32 15.84 0.15
C PHE A 296 -10.68 15.25 1.39
N VAL A 297 -10.60 16.05 2.44
CA VAL A 297 -10.14 15.62 3.76
C VAL A 297 -11.31 15.72 4.73
N ALA A 298 -11.51 14.64 5.49
CA ALA A 298 -12.38 14.63 6.67
C ALA A 298 -11.48 14.68 7.92
N ASP A 299 -11.68 15.70 8.75
CA ASP A 299 -11.03 15.86 10.04
C ASP A 299 -12.00 15.45 11.15
N LEU A 300 -11.68 14.35 11.83
CA LEU A 300 -12.46 13.78 12.92
C LEU A 300 -12.16 14.58 14.18
N GLY A 301 -13.03 15.53 14.51
CA GLY A 301 -12.88 16.29 15.75
C GLY A 301 -12.97 15.40 17.00
N GLU A 302 -12.58 15.94 18.16
CA GLU A 302 -12.45 15.16 19.40
C GLU A 302 -13.80 14.68 19.97
N LYS A 303 -14.90 15.31 19.56
CA LYS A 303 -16.25 14.95 19.97
C LYS A 303 -17.00 14.31 18.81
N GLU A 304 -17.90 13.40 19.15
CA GLU A 304 -18.86 12.86 18.20
C GLU A 304 -19.58 14.00 17.45
N ASN A 305 -19.74 13.87 16.14
CA ASN A 305 -20.35 14.87 15.25
C ASN A 305 -19.59 16.21 15.08
N THR A 306 -18.28 16.27 15.37
CA THR A 306 -17.45 17.45 15.08
C THR A 306 -16.59 17.29 13.81
N THR A 307 -16.96 16.35 12.94
CA THR A 307 -16.27 16.09 11.68
C THR A 307 -16.35 17.29 10.74
N THR A 308 -15.19 17.77 10.28
CA THR A 308 -15.11 18.83 9.27
C THR A 308 -14.66 18.24 7.93
N LEU A 309 -15.39 18.54 6.86
CA LEU A 309 -15.10 18.07 5.51
C LEU A 309 -14.71 19.25 4.62
N PHE A 310 -13.56 19.17 3.95
CA PHE A 310 -13.14 20.22 3.01
C PHE A 310 -12.43 19.65 1.79
N GLN A 311 -12.61 20.31 0.64
CA GLN A 311 -11.89 19.96 -0.57
C GLN A 311 -10.41 20.36 -0.41
N TRP A 312 -9.50 19.40 -0.55
CA TRP A 312 -8.08 19.69 -0.55
C TRP A 312 -7.63 20.12 -1.96
N ASN A 313 -7.11 21.34 -2.07
CA ASN A 313 -6.60 21.85 -3.35
C ASN A 313 -5.21 21.27 -3.66
N CYS A 314 -5.20 20.07 -4.23
CA CYS A 314 -3.99 19.40 -4.69
C CYS A 314 -3.40 20.00 -6.00
N GLY A 315 -4.06 20.99 -6.61
CA GLY A 315 -3.63 21.62 -7.87
C GLY A 315 -4.01 20.85 -9.14
N TYR A 316 -4.75 19.74 -9.03
CA TYR A 316 -5.21 18.94 -10.16
C TYR A 316 -6.75 18.93 -10.22
N ARG A 317 -7.30 18.96 -11.43
CA ARG A 317 -8.76 18.94 -11.67
C ARG A 317 -9.37 17.53 -11.71
N TYR A 318 -8.52 16.51 -11.76
CA TYR A 318 -8.88 15.10 -11.71
C TYR A 318 -7.83 14.42 -10.82
N ALA A 319 -8.25 13.93 -9.66
CA ALA A 319 -7.41 13.23 -8.72
C ALA A 319 -8.20 12.13 -8.00
N THR A 320 -7.64 10.91 -7.98
CA THR A 320 -8.22 9.69 -7.39
C THR A 320 -7.16 8.92 -6.61
N ASP A 321 -7.60 7.90 -5.87
CA ASP A 321 -6.73 6.94 -5.18
C ASP A 321 -5.71 7.61 -4.24
N PRO A 322 -6.15 8.54 -3.36
CA PRO A 322 -5.23 9.20 -2.46
C PRO A 322 -4.75 8.26 -1.36
N GLU A 323 -3.49 8.40 -0.97
CA GLU A 323 -2.95 7.72 0.21
C GLU A 323 -1.95 8.61 0.96
N TRP A 324 -2.11 8.68 2.28
CA TRP A 324 -1.17 9.37 3.15
C TRP A 324 0.17 8.65 3.19
N SER A 325 1.25 9.43 3.21
CA SER A 325 2.56 8.88 3.59
C SER A 325 2.52 8.43 5.06
N PRO A 326 3.32 7.43 5.45
CA PRO A 326 3.35 6.93 6.83
C PRO A 326 3.72 7.98 7.89
N ASP A 327 4.41 9.05 7.49
CA ASP A 327 4.74 10.19 8.36
C ASP A 327 3.68 11.30 8.37
N GLY A 328 2.63 11.18 7.54
CA GLY A 328 1.52 12.13 7.44
C GLY A 328 1.83 13.44 6.70
N LYS A 329 3.05 13.59 6.16
CA LYS A 329 3.51 14.87 5.58
C LYS A 329 3.25 15.00 4.09
N LYS A 330 2.97 13.88 3.41
CA LYS A 330 2.74 13.83 1.96
C LYS A 330 1.50 13.01 1.65
N VAL A 331 0.97 13.24 0.46
CA VAL A 331 -0.09 12.41 -0.12
C VAL A 331 0.38 11.97 -1.50
N VAL A 332 0.24 10.68 -1.79
CA VAL A 332 0.34 10.15 -3.15
C VAL A 332 -1.07 9.99 -3.72
N PHE A 333 -1.25 10.25 -5.01
CA PHE A 333 -2.54 10.08 -5.68
C PHE A 333 -2.36 9.87 -7.18
N THR A 334 -3.37 9.28 -7.83
CA THR A 334 -3.48 9.27 -9.29
C THR A 334 -4.05 10.61 -9.75
N ALA A 335 -3.40 11.29 -10.69
CA ALA A 335 -3.92 12.53 -11.28
C ALA A 335 -3.88 12.51 -12.79
N ARG A 336 -4.75 13.29 -13.43
CA ARG A 336 -4.67 13.51 -14.88
C ARG A 336 -3.69 14.63 -15.20
N THR A 337 -2.60 14.30 -15.90
CA THR A 337 -1.60 15.24 -16.38
C THR A 337 -1.43 15.10 -17.90
N ARG A 338 -1.52 16.22 -18.64
CA ARG A 338 -1.38 16.25 -20.12
C ARG A 338 -2.17 15.15 -20.85
N GLY A 339 -3.41 14.89 -20.40
CA GLY A 339 -4.31 13.89 -21.00
C GLY A 339 -4.10 12.44 -20.56
N LYS A 340 -3.05 12.14 -19.78
CA LYS A 340 -2.77 10.79 -19.25
C LYS A 340 -2.92 10.74 -17.73
N LEU A 341 -3.12 9.55 -17.18
CA LEU A 341 -3.01 9.33 -15.73
C LEU A 341 -1.54 9.34 -15.31
N SER A 342 -1.27 9.79 -14.10
CA SER A 342 0.08 9.84 -13.53
C SER A 342 0.00 9.68 -12.02
N VAL A 343 1.00 9.02 -11.45
CA VAL A 343 1.21 8.98 -10.01
C VAL A 343 1.94 10.25 -9.59
N VAL A 344 1.33 10.98 -8.66
CA VAL A 344 1.84 12.26 -8.15
C VAL A 344 1.98 12.17 -6.64
N VAL A 345 3.12 12.64 -6.12
CA VAL A 345 3.32 12.90 -4.69
C VAL A 345 3.27 14.39 -4.45
N ARG A 346 2.60 14.83 -3.38
CA ARG A 346 2.52 16.24 -2.98
C ARG A 346 2.67 16.39 -1.48
N ASP A 347 3.35 17.45 -1.06
CA ASP A 347 3.39 17.87 0.34
C ASP A 347 2.00 18.33 0.83
N TYR A 348 1.63 17.91 2.04
CA TYR A 348 0.39 18.30 2.70
C TYR A 348 0.69 19.23 3.90
N PRO A 349 -0.15 20.26 4.17
CA PRO A 349 -1.35 20.66 3.41
C PRO A 349 -1.02 21.44 2.14
N ASN A 350 0.18 22.02 2.07
CA ASN A 350 0.64 22.83 0.96
C ASN A 350 2.09 22.47 0.64
N GLY A 351 2.48 22.65 -0.61
CA GLY A 351 3.87 22.50 -1.03
C GLY A 351 3.98 21.92 -2.43
N ARG A 352 5.12 21.30 -2.72
CA ARG A 352 5.49 20.93 -4.08
C ARG A 352 4.78 19.65 -4.50
N SER A 353 4.36 19.60 -5.76
CA SER A 353 3.96 18.35 -6.43
C SER A 353 5.12 17.81 -7.26
N GLN A 354 5.29 16.50 -7.24
CA GLN A 354 6.23 15.76 -8.06
C GLN A 354 5.50 14.63 -8.78
N VAL A 355 5.63 14.57 -10.10
CA VAL A 355 5.16 13.43 -10.88
C VAL A 355 6.20 12.32 -10.73
N ILE A 356 5.79 11.19 -10.18
CA ILE A 356 6.66 10.02 -9.95
C ILE A 356 6.68 9.12 -11.19
N ALA A 357 5.51 8.88 -11.78
CA ALA A 357 5.37 8.07 -12.98
C ALA A 357 4.21 8.59 -13.85
N GLY A 358 4.48 8.80 -15.14
CA GLY A 358 3.43 9.05 -16.13
C GLY A 358 2.86 7.73 -16.66
N ASP A 359 1.62 7.76 -17.13
CA ASP A 359 0.88 6.57 -17.58
C ASP A 359 0.79 5.47 -16.51
N ALA A 360 0.56 5.92 -15.27
CA ALA A 360 0.53 5.09 -14.08
C ALA A 360 -0.64 5.48 -13.16
N ARG A 361 -1.09 4.53 -12.34
CA ARG A 361 -2.27 4.66 -11.46
C ARG A 361 -2.18 3.76 -10.22
N HIS A 362 -3.12 3.96 -9.30
CA HIS A 362 -3.30 3.18 -8.06
C HIS A 362 -2.01 3.07 -7.23
N PRO A 363 -1.45 4.20 -6.75
CA PRO A 363 -0.25 4.17 -5.94
C PRO A 363 -0.50 3.65 -4.52
N SER A 364 0.52 3.02 -3.90
CA SER A 364 0.54 2.72 -2.47
C SER A 364 1.95 2.82 -1.86
N TRP A 365 2.09 3.42 -0.68
CA TRP A 365 3.33 3.62 0.08
C TRP A 365 3.83 2.35 0.77
N SER A 366 5.15 2.18 0.87
CA SER A 366 5.72 1.28 1.88
C SER A 366 5.55 1.84 3.29
N ALA A 367 5.55 0.98 4.30
CA ALA A 367 5.48 1.33 5.73
C ALA A 367 6.49 2.40 6.20
N ASN A 368 7.69 2.39 5.63
CA ASN A 368 8.74 3.35 5.96
C ASN A 368 8.73 4.64 5.11
N GLY A 369 7.78 4.77 4.18
CA GLY A 369 7.63 5.95 3.30
C GLY A 369 8.71 6.13 2.23
N ARG A 370 9.64 5.18 2.07
CA ARG A 370 10.72 5.27 1.08
C ARG A 370 10.28 4.84 -0.32
N PHE A 371 9.40 3.85 -0.40
CA PHE A 371 8.98 3.26 -1.66
C PHE A 371 7.51 3.54 -1.95
N LEU A 372 7.20 3.58 -3.24
CA LEU A 372 5.85 3.50 -3.76
C LEU A 372 5.73 2.27 -4.64
N VAL A 373 4.61 1.56 -4.54
CA VAL A 373 4.14 0.71 -5.63
C VAL A 373 3.07 1.41 -6.43
N TYR A 374 2.95 1.07 -7.71
CA TYR A 374 1.88 1.53 -8.58
C TYR A 374 1.76 0.63 -9.80
N ILE A 375 0.66 0.80 -10.54
CA ILE A 375 0.40 0.09 -11.78
C ILE A 375 0.80 0.93 -12.97
N GLN A 376 1.52 0.32 -13.91
CA GLN A 376 1.79 0.89 -15.22
C GLN A 376 1.73 -0.22 -16.27
N ASN A 377 1.03 0.02 -17.38
CA ASN A 377 0.85 -0.95 -18.48
C ASN A 377 0.33 -2.32 -18.03
N GLY A 378 -0.46 -2.37 -16.95
CA GLY A 378 -1.00 -3.61 -16.40
C GLY A 378 -0.06 -4.37 -15.45
N ASP A 379 1.17 -3.89 -15.25
CA ASP A 379 2.16 -4.50 -14.37
C ASP A 379 2.34 -3.73 -13.06
N LEU A 380 2.83 -4.41 -12.02
CA LEU A 380 3.16 -3.82 -10.72
C LEU A 380 4.61 -3.34 -10.70
N TYR A 381 4.81 -2.06 -10.41
CA TYR A 381 6.14 -1.47 -10.27
C TYR A 381 6.36 -0.97 -8.86
N ARG A 382 7.62 -1.02 -8.41
CA ARG A 382 8.12 -0.30 -7.24
C ARG A 382 9.03 0.83 -7.68
N HIS A 383 8.94 1.96 -7.00
CA HIS A 383 9.79 3.12 -7.17
C HIS A 383 10.40 3.53 -5.83
N ASP A 384 11.72 3.68 -5.80
CA ASP A 384 12.48 4.20 -4.66
C ASP A 384 12.54 5.72 -4.75
N LEU A 385 11.89 6.42 -3.83
CA LEU A 385 11.81 7.88 -3.87
C LEU A 385 13.13 8.57 -3.50
N GLN A 386 14.06 7.85 -2.87
CA GLN A 386 15.37 8.38 -2.52
C GLN A 386 16.33 8.34 -3.71
N THR A 387 16.33 7.24 -4.46
CA THR A 387 17.27 7.02 -5.58
C THR A 387 16.65 7.32 -6.95
N GLY A 388 15.33 7.37 -7.04
CA GLY A 388 14.58 7.42 -8.31
C GLY A 388 14.56 6.07 -9.06
N HIS A 389 15.18 5.02 -8.50
CA HIS A 389 15.24 3.72 -9.15
C HIS A 389 13.86 3.08 -9.21
N ARG A 390 13.55 2.49 -10.36
CA ARG A 390 12.28 1.82 -10.62
C ARG A 390 12.51 0.37 -10.99
N LYS A 391 11.75 -0.53 -10.38
CA LYS A 391 11.80 -1.99 -10.62
C LYS A 391 10.40 -2.50 -10.96
N ALA A 392 10.28 -3.31 -12.01
CA ALA A 392 9.08 -4.11 -12.23
C ALA A 392 9.07 -5.25 -11.21
N LEU A 393 8.05 -5.31 -10.35
CA LEU A 393 7.94 -6.37 -9.34
C LEU A 393 7.22 -7.59 -9.90
N ILE A 394 6.09 -7.38 -10.57
CA ILE A 394 5.27 -8.44 -11.14
C ILE A 394 4.88 -8.04 -12.55
N THR A 395 5.15 -8.93 -13.50
CA THR A 395 4.82 -8.75 -14.91
C THR A 395 4.18 -10.03 -15.45
N ASN A 396 3.46 -9.92 -16.58
CA ASN A 396 2.82 -11.06 -17.25
C ASN A 396 1.87 -11.86 -16.33
N PHE A 397 1.18 -11.16 -15.42
CA PHE A 397 0.29 -11.77 -14.43
C PHE A 397 -1.15 -11.25 -14.57
N GLY A 398 -1.67 -11.27 -15.80
CA GLY A 398 -2.94 -10.62 -16.16
C GLY A 398 -2.85 -9.08 -16.06
N GLU A 399 -4.00 -8.40 -16.18
CA GLU A 399 -4.10 -6.98 -15.84
C GLU A 399 -4.10 -6.82 -14.32
N ILE A 400 -3.04 -6.23 -13.78
CA ILE A 400 -2.94 -5.92 -12.35
C ILE A 400 -3.59 -4.56 -12.06
N SER A 401 -4.34 -4.47 -10.96
CA SER A 401 -4.92 -3.23 -10.45
C SER A 401 -4.88 -3.13 -8.93
N GLU A 402 -5.11 -1.92 -8.40
CA GLU A 402 -5.40 -1.66 -6.98
C GLU A 402 -4.40 -2.33 -6.00
N PRO A 403 -3.08 -2.10 -6.14
CA PRO A 403 -2.14 -2.60 -5.16
C PRO A 403 -2.30 -1.86 -3.83
N ASN A 404 -2.19 -2.60 -2.72
CA ASN A 404 -2.20 -2.06 -1.37
C ASN A 404 -1.02 -2.67 -0.60
N TRP A 405 -0.10 -1.82 -0.17
CA TRP A 405 1.11 -2.22 0.54
C TRP A 405 0.89 -2.06 2.05
N MET A 406 1.12 -3.15 2.79
CA MET A 406 1.10 -3.23 4.25
C MET A 406 1.90 -2.07 4.90
N LYS A 407 1.26 -1.40 5.87
CA LYS A 407 1.76 -0.20 6.55
C LYS A 407 2.40 -0.49 7.89
#